data_AF-A0A843K834-F1
#
_entry.id   AF-A0A843K834-F1
#
_cell.length_a   1.000
_cell.length_b   1.000
_cell.length_c   1.000
_cell.angle_alpha   90.00
_cell.angle_beta   90.00
_cell.angle_gamma   90.00
#
_symmetry.space_group_name_H-M   'P 1'
#
loop_
_entity.id
_entity.type
_entity.pdbx_description
1 polymer ?
#
loop_
_entity_poly.entity_id
_entity_poly.type
_entity_poly.pdbx_seq_one_letter_code
_entity_poly.pdbx_strand_id
1 'polypeptide(L)'
;MSHSNPTSTERFKLLLVSIIAAMLIATAMEVFIGVGGSTRIEILSGWFSILFPLLGNLIFPVLYFVGLIFGSYQVSGKEMWWLDLGLVVAIAGLGYAVAEAIVFRERKAKNRDDERARKALHIASNLATCLLIWIFGIRTTSIFVLLLTCTEILLIHLIASGIKVPGMKEWVENVGREGEIPGEGALYNALGVLFALGLLRDHPAAAIAVIIILAMGDGLATFMGSSYGRHKLPWNESKTFEGTVGFAAGAMGAFMVLPTVGTLAIVLLSSIIESLPLKVNDNIVLPVAASLMYYLVL
;
A
#
# COMPACT_ATOMS: atom_id res chain seq x y z
N MET A 1 -14.92 -13.08 19.24
CA MET A 1 -14.26 -14.21 18.52
C MET A 1 -13.03 -13.63 17.84
N SER A 2 -11.86 -13.85 18.44
CA SER A 2 -10.56 -13.51 17.86
C SER A 2 -10.44 -14.14 16.47
N HIS A 3 -9.74 -13.49 15.54
CA HIS A 3 -9.27 -14.19 14.35
C HIS A 3 -8.52 -15.43 14.84
N SER A 4 -9.09 -16.62 14.61
CA SER A 4 -8.32 -17.84 14.70
C SER A 4 -7.17 -17.65 13.73
N ASN A 5 -5.94 -17.75 14.23
CA ASN A 5 -4.75 -17.77 13.40
C ASN A 5 -5.02 -18.66 12.18
N PRO A 6 -4.73 -18.19 10.95
CA PRO A 6 -5.04 -18.96 9.75
C PRO A 6 -4.46 -20.36 9.90
N THR A 7 -5.25 -21.36 9.50
CA THR A 7 -4.86 -22.77 9.53
C THR A 7 -3.56 -22.96 8.74
N SER A 8 -2.82 -24.04 9.01
CA SER A 8 -1.59 -24.35 8.26
C SER A 8 -1.85 -24.42 6.75
N THR A 9 -3.02 -24.93 6.35
CA THR A 9 -3.48 -24.96 4.96
C THR A 9 -3.75 -23.57 4.39
N GLU A 10 -4.41 -22.68 5.13
CA GLU A 10 -4.65 -21.30 4.69
C GLU A 10 -3.33 -20.51 4.58
N ARG A 11 -2.40 -20.69 5.51
CA ARG A 11 -1.06 -20.09 5.44
C ARG A 11 -0.29 -20.56 4.20
N PHE A 12 -0.35 -21.86 3.90
CA PHE A 12 0.28 -22.41 2.71
C PHE A 12 -0.35 -21.88 1.41
N LYS A 13 -1.69 -21.79 1.36
CA LYS A 13 -2.40 -21.20 0.21
C LYS A 13 -2.06 -19.72 0.04
N LEU A 14 -2.07 -18.96 1.13
CA LEU A 14 -1.72 -17.54 1.12
C LEU A 14 -0.30 -17.34 0.60
N LEU A 15 0.64 -18.18 1.04
CA LEU A 15 2.02 -18.19 0.57
C LEU A 15 2.15 -18.50 -0.92
N LEU A 16 1.54 -19.59 -1.38
CA LEU A 16 1.63 -19.97 -2.78
C LEU A 16 1.01 -18.90 -3.69
N VAL A 17 -0.16 -18.38 -3.31
CA VAL A 17 -0.87 -17.37 -4.09
C VAL A 17 -0.14 -16.03 -4.05
N SER A 18 0.46 -15.62 -2.93
CA SER A 18 1.21 -14.35 -2.85
C SER A 18 2.44 -14.35 -3.76
N ILE A 19 3.19 -15.46 -3.78
CA ILE A 19 4.36 -15.62 -4.65
C ILE A 19 3.93 -15.56 -6.12
N ILE A 20 2.92 -16.34 -6.51
CA ILE A 20 2.44 -16.36 -7.88
C ILE A 20 1.92 -14.98 -8.29
N ALA A 21 1.13 -14.33 -7.44
CA ALA A 21 0.58 -13.00 -7.72
C ALA A 21 1.69 -11.96 -7.90
N ALA A 22 2.68 -11.92 -7.00
CA ALA A 22 3.78 -10.97 -7.11
C ALA A 22 4.67 -11.22 -8.33
N MET A 23 4.95 -12.48 -8.65
CA MET A 23 5.69 -12.84 -9.87
C MET A 23 4.93 -12.40 -11.12
N LEU A 24 3.62 -12.68 -11.21
CA LEU A 24 2.79 -12.25 -12.35
C LEU A 24 2.74 -10.72 -12.47
N ILE A 25 2.64 -10.00 -11.35
CA ILE A 25 2.67 -8.53 -11.33
C ILE A 25 4.03 -8.04 -11.83
N ALA A 26 5.14 -8.59 -11.33
CA ALA A 26 6.49 -8.23 -11.76
C ALA A 26 6.71 -8.49 -13.26
N THR A 27 6.33 -9.68 -13.76
CA THR A 27 6.42 -10.03 -15.18
C THR A 27 5.55 -9.09 -16.03
N ALA A 28 4.34 -8.75 -15.57
CA ALA A 28 3.48 -7.80 -16.29
C ALA A 28 4.10 -6.40 -16.35
N MET A 29 4.73 -5.94 -15.26
CA MET A 29 5.46 -4.67 -15.24
C MET A 29 6.66 -4.68 -16.19
N GLU A 30 7.40 -5.79 -16.29
CA GLU A 30 8.52 -5.89 -17.23
C GLU A 30 8.02 -5.92 -18.68
N VAL A 31 7.05 -6.78 -19.01
CA VAL A 31 6.58 -7.03 -20.39
C VAL A 31 5.78 -5.87 -20.95
N PHE A 32 4.86 -5.30 -20.18
CA PHE A 32 3.92 -4.28 -20.69
C PHE A 32 4.35 -2.85 -20.40
N ILE A 33 5.17 -2.64 -19.37
CA ILE A 33 5.54 -1.31 -18.90
C ILE A 33 7.03 -1.02 -19.18
N GLY A 34 7.84 -2.05 -19.44
CA GLY A 34 9.28 -1.89 -19.68
C GLY A 34 10.07 -1.53 -18.42
N VAL A 35 9.44 -1.66 -17.24
CA VAL A 35 10.07 -1.35 -15.96
C VAL A 35 11.01 -2.49 -15.61
N GLY A 36 12.31 -2.18 -15.60
CA GLY A 36 13.37 -3.07 -15.13
C GLY A 36 13.58 -4.29 -16.01
N GLY A 37 14.15 -4.08 -17.20
CA GLY A 37 14.58 -5.14 -18.15
C GLY A 37 15.68 -6.08 -17.60
N SER A 38 15.42 -6.70 -16.46
CA SER A 38 16.28 -7.67 -15.81
C SER A 38 15.41 -8.63 -15.01
N THR A 39 15.76 -9.91 -15.11
CA THR A 39 15.29 -11.06 -14.30
C THR A 39 15.35 -10.84 -12.77
N ARG A 40 15.87 -9.69 -12.32
CA ARG A 40 16.06 -9.31 -10.92
C ARG A 40 14.74 -8.98 -10.23
N ILE A 41 13.84 -8.21 -10.85
CA ILE A 41 12.58 -7.82 -10.17
C ILE A 41 11.72 -9.06 -9.87
N GLU A 42 11.65 -10.01 -10.81
CA GLU A 42 10.92 -11.27 -10.65
C GLU A 42 11.47 -12.12 -9.49
N ILE A 43 12.79 -12.33 -9.44
CA ILE A 43 13.42 -13.12 -8.38
C ILE A 43 13.21 -12.48 -7.02
N LEU A 44 13.42 -11.16 -6.91
CA LEU A 44 13.31 -10.46 -5.64
C LEU A 44 11.87 -10.38 -5.14
N SER A 45 10.91 -10.05 -6.02
CA SER A 45 9.50 -10.01 -5.64
C SER A 45 9.01 -11.37 -5.16
N GLY A 46 9.46 -12.48 -5.78
CA GLY A 46 9.23 -13.84 -5.30
C GLY A 46 9.77 -14.07 -3.88
N TRP A 47 11.04 -13.73 -3.62
CA TRP A 47 11.63 -13.85 -2.28
C TRP A 47 10.89 -13.01 -1.23
N PHE A 48 10.54 -11.76 -1.55
CA PHE A 48 9.80 -10.91 -0.62
C PHE A 48 8.38 -11.40 -0.37
N SER A 49 7.73 -11.99 -1.36
CA SER A 49 6.37 -12.53 -1.23
C SER A 49 6.29 -13.77 -0.36
N ILE A 50 7.41 -14.50 -0.21
CA ILE A 50 7.53 -15.61 0.74
C ILE A 50 7.46 -15.09 2.19
N LEU A 51 7.93 -13.87 2.43
CA LEU A 51 8.10 -13.32 3.76
C LEU A 51 6.76 -12.87 4.36
N PHE A 52 5.92 -12.16 3.62
CA PHE A 52 4.64 -11.63 4.14
C PHE A 52 3.70 -12.66 4.80
N PRO A 53 3.46 -13.85 4.22
CA PRO A 53 2.66 -14.92 4.84
C PRO A 53 3.28 -15.54 6.10
N LEU A 54 4.57 -15.31 6.35
CA LEU A 54 5.29 -15.80 7.52
C LEU A 54 5.25 -14.81 8.70
N LEU A 55 4.48 -13.71 8.60
CA LEU A 55 4.26 -12.78 9.71
C LEU A 55 3.87 -13.53 10.99
N GLY A 56 4.58 -13.22 12.09
CA GLY A 56 4.45 -13.90 13.39
C GLY A 56 5.23 -15.22 13.57
N ASN A 57 6.06 -15.65 12.60
CA ASN A 57 6.99 -16.78 12.78
C ASN A 57 8.39 -16.29 13.19
N LEU A 58 9.03 -16.87 14.20
CA LEU A 58 10.40 -16.52 14.66
C LEU A 58 11.45 -16.47 13.54
N ILE A 59 11.24 -17.23 12.47
CA ILE A 59 12.13 -17.28 11.30
C ILE A 59 11.93 -16.05 10.38
N PHE A 60 10.77 -15.38 10.44
CA PHE A 60 10.42 -14.27 9.56
C PHE A 60 11.41 -13.11 9.60
N PRO A 61 11.81 -12.54 10.76
CA PRO A 61 12.78 -11.44 10.78
C PRO A 61 14.10 -11.85 10.11
N VAL A 62 14.57 -13.07 10.37
CA VAL A 62 15.80 -13.60 9.77
C VAL A 62 15.66 -13.70 8.26
N LEU A 63 14.61 -14.35 7.76
CA LEU A 63 14.39 -14.46 6.32
C LEU A 63 14.10 -13.10 5.67
N TYR A 64 13.48 -12.17 6.39
CA TYR A 64 13.20 -10.80 5.93
C TYR A 64 14.50 -10.02 5.73
N PHE A 65 15.39 -10.02 6.72
CA PHE A 65 16.71 -9.43 6.61
C PHE A 65 17.60 -10.14 5.58
N VAL A 66 17.54 -11.48 5.51
CA VAL A 66 18.26 -12.26 4.49
C VAL A 66 17.74 -11.94 3.09
N GLY A 67 16.43 -11.81 2.90
CA GLY A 67 15.81 -11.39 1.63
C GLY A 67 16.24 -9.98 1.21
N LEU A 68 16.31 -9.05 2.16
CA LEU A 68 16.88 -7.70 1.94
C LEU A 68 18.37 -7.77 1.55
N ILE A 69 19.17 -8.57 2.27
CA ILE A 69 20.61 -8.66 2.05
C ILE A 69 20.92 -9.37 0.72
N PHE A 70 20.36 -10.55 0.47
CA PHE A 70 20.55 -11.26 -0.81
C PHE A 70 19.99 -10.45 -1.98
N GLY A 71 18.84 -9.80 -1.75
CA GLY A 71 18.27 -8.91 -2.74
C GLY A 71 19.13 -7.71 -3.05
N SER A 72 19.86 -7.19 -2.06
CA SER A 72 20.85 -6.14 -2.25
C SER A 72 22.19 -6.63 -2.83
N TYR A 73 22.63 -7.85 -2.49
CA TYR A 73 23.94 -8.41 -2.86
C TYR A 73 23.99 -8.86 -4.32
N GLN A 74 22.88 -9.34 -4.90
CA GLN A 74 22.76 -9.66 -6.32
C GLN A 74 22.78 -8.42 -7.24
N VAL A 75 22.84 -7.21 -6.66
CA VAL A 75 22.68 -5.91 -7.34
C VAL A 75 23.98 -5.07 -7.30
N SER A 76 25.17 -5.69 -7.28
CA SER A 76 26.46 -4.97 -7.26
C SER A 76 26.88 -4.34 -8.61
N GLY A 77 25.97 -3.59 -9.24
CA GLY A 77 26.30 -2.76 -10.39
C GLY A 77 25.15 -1.86 -10.88
N LYS A 78 24.87 -0.76 -10.14
CA LYS A 78 24.43 0.59 -10.59
C LYS A 78 23.91 1.44 -9.41
N GLU A 79 24.10 2.75 -9.50
CA GLU A 79 23.69 3.76 -8.52
C GLU A 79 22.15 4.02 -8.52
N MET A 80 21.31 3.14 -7.97
CA MET A 80 19.92 3.50 -7.52
C MET A 80 19.13 2.40 -6.77
N TRP A 81 19.83 1.44 -6.14
CA TRP A 81 19.26 0.23 -5.52
C TRP A 81 18.10 0.39 -4.52
N TRP A 82 18.02 1.49 -3.78
CA TRP A 82 17.00 1.67 -2.74
C TRP A 82 15.58 1.86 -3.29
N LEU A 83 15.45 2.52 -4.44
CA LEU A 83 14.15 2.74 -5.10
C LEU A 83 13.62 1.43 -5.69
N ASP A 84 14.52 0.62 -6.26
CA ASP A 84 14.20 -0.72 -6.76
C ASP A 84 13.79 -1.65 -5.62
N LEU A 85 14.51 -1.59 -4.49
CA LEU A 85 14.18 -2.38 -3.32
C LEU A 85 12.81 -2.00 -2.74
N GLY A 86 12.52 -0.70 -2.64
CA GLY A 86 11.19 -0.21 -2.23
C GLY A 86 10.08 -0.68 -3.16
N LEU A 87 10.30 -0.60 -4.48
CA LEU A 87 9.34 -1.07 -5.48
C LEU A 87 9.08 -2.57 -5.37
N VAL A 88 10.14 -3.37 -5.19
CA VAL A 88 10.03 -4.82 -5.01
C VAL A 88 9.23 -5.17 -3.76
N VAL A 89 9.52 -4.52 -2.63
CA VAL A 89 8.78 -4.70 -1.37
C VAL A 89 7.31 -4.36 -1.58
N ALA A 90 7.02 -3.29 -2.30
CA ALA A 90 5.65 -2.90 -2.66
C ALA A 90 4.94 -3.93 -3.55
N ILE A 91 5.61 -4.47 -4.58
CA ILE A 91 5.06 -5.52 -5.47
C ILE A 91 4.74 -6.79 -4.66
N ALA A 92 5.64 -7.21 -3.77
CA ALA A 92 5.42 -8.35 -2.90
C ALA A 92 4.24 -8.12 -1.95
N GLY A 93 4.15 -6.92 -1.36
CA GLY A 93 3.02 -6.51 -0.53
C GLY A 93 1.69 -6.49 -1.29
N LEU A 94 1.68 -6.06 -2.55
CA LEU A 94 0.52 -6.12 -3.42
C LEU A 94 0.12 -7.56 -3.75
N GLY A 95 1.09 -8.42 -4.05
CA GLY A 95 0.85 -9.85 -4.27
C GLY A 95 0.23 -10.51 -3.04
N TYR A 96 0.71 -10.17 -1.84
CA TYR A 96 0.09 -10.60 -0.58
C TYR A 96 -1.34 -10.09 -0.43
N ALA A 97 -1.59 -8.80 -0.69
CA ALA A 97 -2.92 -8.22 -0.56
C ALA A 97 -3.94 -8.88 -1.52
N VAL A 98 -3.51 -9.21 -2.74
CA VAL A 98 -4.30 -9.97 -3.71
C VAL A 98 -4.55 -11.39 -3.22
N ALA A 99 -3.53 -12.07 -2.72
CA ALA A 99 -3.66 -13.41 -2.16
C ALA A 99 -4.62 -13.44 -0.97
N GLU A 100 -4.54 -12.45 -0.09
CA GLU A 100 -5.43 -12.30 1.05
C GLU A 100 -6.88 -12.14 0.60
N ALA A 101 -7.13 -11.28 -0.40
CA ALA A 101 -8.47 -11.08 -0.98
C ALA A 101 -9.06 -12.33 -1.65
N ILE A 102 -8.20 -13.21 -2.19
CA ILE A 102 -8.60 -14.48 -2.81
C ILE A 102 -8.87 -15.56 -1.74
N VAL A 103 -7.99 -15.67 -0.74
CA VAL A 103 -8.03 -16.72 0.28
C VAL A 103 -9.08 -16.43 1.35
N PHE A 104 -9.16 -15.19 1.83
CA PHE A 104 -10.10 -14.79 2.88
C PHE A 104 -11.31 -14.10 2.25
N ARG A 105 -12.44 -14.80 2.22
CA ARG A 105 -13.67 -14.35 1.54
C ARG A 105 -14.44 -13.25 2.28
N GLU A 106 -14.26 -13.09 3.59
CA GLU A 106 -15.02 -12.19 4.46
C GLU A 106 -14.12 -11.42 5.42
N ARG A 107 -14.12 -10.08 5.32
CA ARG A 107 -13.63 -9.19 6.38
C ARG A 107 -14.84 -8.70 7.19
N LYS A 108 -14.76 -8.71 8.52
CA LYS A 108 -15.85 -8.23 9.38
C LYS A 108 -16.10 -6.73 9.18
N ALA A 109 -17.37 -6.34 9.31
CA ALA A 109 -17.81 -4.96 9.15
C ALA A 109 -17.26 -4.03 10.25
N LYS A 110 -17.06 -2.78 9.83
CA LYS A 110 -16.22 -1.72 10.41
C LYS A 110 -16.96 -0.91 11.48
N ASN A 111 -16.40 -0.75 12.67
CA ASN A 111 -16.89 0.24 13.65
C ASN A 111 -16.48 1.66 13.25
N ARG A 112 -17.37 2.65 13.45
CA ARG A 112 -17.30 3.99 12.82
C ARG A 112 -16.51 5.05 13.61
N ASP A 113 -16.38 4.93 14.93
CA ASP A 113 -15.88 6.04 15.76
C ASP A 113 -14.34 6.23 15.70
N ASP A 114 -13.57 5.16 15.54
CA ASP A 114 -12.10 5.22 15.35
C ASP A 114 -11.66 5.65 13.93
N GLU A 115 -12.62 5.83 13.01
CA GLU A 115 -12.29 6.05 11.60
C GLU A 115 -11.71 7.44 11.36
N ARG A 116 -12.17 8.46 12.09
CA ARG A 116 -11.74 9.85 11.88
C ARG A 116 -10.29 10.07 12.29
N ALA A 117 -9.88 9.55 13.45
CA ALA A 117 -8.50 9.67 13.93
C ALA A 117 -7.52 8.95 12.99
N ARG A 118 -7.88 7.75 12.54
CA ARG A 118 -7.09 7.00 11.54
C ARG A 118 -6.99 7.74 10.21
N LYS A 119 -8.07 8.32 9.70
CA LYS A 119 -8.04 9.12 8.46
C LYS A 119 -7.22 10.40 8.63
N ALA A 120 -7.25 11.04 9.80
CA ALA A 120 -6.39 12.18 10.08
C ALA A 120 -4.90 11.79 10.05
N LEU A 121 -4.52 10.66 10.65
CA LEU A 121 -3.15 10.12 10.58
C LEU A 121 -2.75 9.73 9.15
N HIS A 122 -3.66 9.13 8.38
CA HIS A 122 -3.46 8.83 6.96
C HIS A 122 -3.19 10.08 6.13
N ILE A 123 -4.00 11.13 6.28
CA ILE A 123 -3.80 12.40 5.60
C ILE A 123 -2.47 13.03 6.05
N ALA A 124 -2.21 13.12 7.34
CA ALA A 124 -1.02 13.76 7.89
C ALA A 124 0.27 13.06 7.45
N SER A 125 0.33 11.73 7.52
CA SER A 125 1.51 10.95 7.10
C SER A 125 1.78 11.07 5.60
N ASN A 126 0.74 11.06 4.76
CA ASN A 126 0.90 11.23 3.32
C ASN A 126 1.28 12.66 2.93
N LEU A 127 0.69 13.69 3.55
CA LEU A 127 1.10 15.08 3.32
C LEU A 127 2.54 15.34 3.82
N ALA A 128 2.94 14.75 4.95
CA ALA A 128 4.33 14.77 5.41
C ALA A 128 5.25 14.10 4.38
N THR A 129 4.84 12.99 3.77
CA THR A 129 5.58 12.35 2.69
C THR A 129 5.73 13.27 1.48
N CYS A 130 4.67 13.95 1.04
CA CYS A 130 4.75 14.95 -0.03
C CYS A 130 5.78 16.06 0.30
N LEU A 131 5.77 16.54 1.54
CA LEU A 131 6.73 17.55 2.00
C LEU A 131 8.17 17.02 1.99
N LEU A 132 8.39 15.77 2.40
CA LEU A 132 9.71 15.13 2.34
C LEU A 132 10.22 15.02 0.90
N ILE A 133 9.36 14.66 -0.06
CA ILE A 133 9.73 14.62 -1.48
C ILE A 133 10.15 16.02 -1.95
N TRP A 134 9.38 17.04 -1.56
CA TRP A 134 9.64 18.42 -1.97
C TRP A 134 10.96 18.98 -1.39
N ILE A 135 11.28 18.67 -0.12
CA ILE A 135 12.48 19.18 0.55
C ILE A 135 13.73 18.34 0.24
N PHE A 136 13.62 17.02 0.29
CA PHE A 136 14.77 16.09 0.28
C PHE A 136 14.87 15.24 -0.98
N GLY A 137 13.89 15.34 -1.88
CA GLY A 137 13.80 14.55 -3.09
C GLY A 137 13.26 13.14 -2.88
N ILE A 138 12.90 12.51 -3.99
CA ILE A 138 12.28 11.18 -4.04
C ILE A 138 13.18 10.08 -3.50
N ARG A 139 14.50 10.15 -3.76
CA ARG A 139 15.48 9.15 -3.30
C ARG A 139 15.53 9.08 -1.77
N THR A 140 15.76 10.23 -1.12
CA THR A 140 15.86 10.32 0.34
C THR A 140 14.55 9.90 1.01
N THR A 141 13.43 10.37 0.46
CA THR A 141 12.09 10.01 0.95
C THR A 141 11.85 8.52 0.85
N SER A 142 12.23 7.88 -0.26
CA SER A 142 12.04 6.44 -0.45
C SER A 142 12.82 5.60 0.54
N ILE A 143 14.07 5.99 0.85
CA ILE A 143 14.87 5.34 1.89
C ILE A 143 14.15 5.46 3.24
N PHE A 144 13.67 6.65 3.57
CA PHE A 144 12.96 6.89 4.83
C PHE A 144 11.68 6.06 4.95
N VAL A 145 10.82 6.07 3.92
CA VAL A 145 9.58 5.28 3.88
C VAL A 145 9.89 3.77 3.92
N LEU A 146 10.93 3.31 3.23
CA LEU A 146 11.34 1.91 3.27
C LEU A 146 11.79 1.49 4.67
N LEU A 147 12.59 2.32 5.34
CA LEU A 147 13.01 2.05 6.73
C LEU A 147 11.82 2.01 7.67
N LEU A 148 10.89 2.97 7.58
CA LEU A 148 9.66 2.97 8.37
C LEU A 148 8.82 1.72 8.12
N THR A 149 8.67 1.31 6.86
CA THR A 149 7.93 0.10 6.47
C THR A 149 8.59 -1.14 7.08
N CYS A 150 9.91 -1.27 7.00
CA CYS A 150 10.65 -2.35 7.64
C CYS A 150 10.48 -2.36 9.16
N THR A 151 10.50 -1.18 9.80
CA THR A 151 10.27 -1.04 11.23
C THR A 151 8.84 -1.45 11.60
N GLU A 152 7.83 -1.01 10.86
CA GLU A 152 6.43 -1.40 11.07
C GLU A 152 6.24 -2.91 10.97
N ILE A 153 6.79 -3.53 9.93
CA ILE A 153 6.76 -4.99 9.74
C ILE A 153 7.43 -5.72 10.92
N LEU A 154 8.58 -5.23 11.39
CA LEU A 154 9.26 -5.80 12.56
C LEU A 154 8.41 -5.67 13.81
N LEU A 155 7.80 -4.51 14.05
CA LEU A 155 6.95 -4.27 15.22
C LEU A 155 5.71 -5.17 15.20
N ILE A 156 5.02 -5.29 14.06
CA ILE A 156 3.90 -6.22 13.88
C ILE A 156 4.35 -7.65 14.19
N HIS A 157 5.52 -8.05 13.71
CA HIS A 157 6.07 -9.37 14.00
C HIS A 157 6.34 -9.58 15.50
N LEU A 158 6.98 -8.63 16.19
CA LEU A 158 7.26 -8.74 17.61
C LEU A 158 5.97 -8.91 18.42
N ILE A 159 4.94 -8.13 18.09
CA ILE A 159 3.61 -8.24 18.71
C ILE A 159 2.99 -9.61 18.45
N ALA A 160 3.02 -10.08 17.20
CA ALA A 160 2.46 -11.38 16.81
C ALA A 160 3.20 -12.56 17.49
N SER A 161 4.49 -12.40 17.77
CA SER A 161 5.32 -13.36 18.53
C SER A 161 5.11 -13.29 20.06
N GLY A 162 4.19 -12.45 20.54
CA GLY A 162 3.88 -12.30 21.97
C GLY A 162 4.91 -11.47 22.75
N ILE A 163 5.83 -10.79 22.06
CA ILE A 163 6.83 -9.93 22.70
C ILE A 163 6.16 -8.59 23.05
N LYS A 164 6.23 -8.21 24.33
CA LYS A 164 5.69 -6.93 24.80
C LYS A 164 6.63 -5.79 24.42
N VAL A 165 6.19 -4.92 23.52
CA VAL A 165 6.90 -3.70 23.15
C VAL A 165 6.34 -2.51 23.96
N PRO A 166 7.18 -1.73 24.69
CA PRO A 166 6.72 -0.56 25.43
C PRO A 166 6.01 0.46 24.53
N GLY A 167 4.91 1.06 25.01
CA GLY A 167 4.10 2.04 24.26
C GLY A 167 3.23 1.45 23.13
N MET A 168 3.53 0.23 22.67
CA MET A 168 2.81 -0.39 21.57
C MET A 168 1.42 -0.87 21.96
N LYS A 169 1.24 -1.34 23.19
CA LYS A 169 -0.08 -1.77 23.68
C LYS A 169 -1.10 -0.62 23.59
N GLU A 170 -0.72 0.56 24.07
CA GLU A 170 -1.54 1.76 24.02
C GLU A 170 -1.78 2.23 22.58
N TRP A 171 -0.79 2.13 21.70
CA TRP A 171 -0.97 2.43 20.28
C TRP A 171 -1.95 1.47 19.59
N VAL A 172 -1.84 0.17 19.86
CA VAL A 172 -2.78 -0.85 19.31
C VAL A 172 -4.18 -0.66 19.87
N GLU A 173 -4.33 -0.29 21.16
CA GLU A 173 -5.63 -0.01 21.77
C GLU A 173 -6.27 1.29 21.23
N ASN A 174 -5.47 2.30 20.90
CA ASN A 174 -5.95 3.60 20.43
C ASN A 174 -6.12 3.71 18.90
N VAL A 175 -5.40 2.90 18.12
CA VAL A 175 -5.34 3.01 16.65
C VAL A 175 -5.65 1.68 15.95
N GLY A 176 -5.40 0.56 16.63
CA GLY A 176 -5.72 -0.77 16.12
C GLY A 176 -7.23 -1.02 16.11
N ARG A 177 -7.66 -1.98 15.29
CA ARG A 177 -9.04 -2.46 15.29
C ARG A 177 -9.12 -3.83 15.91
N GLU A 178 -10.16 -4.07 16.69
CA GLU A 178 -10.48 -5.42 17.13
C GLU A 178 -10.68 -6.33 15.92
N GLY A 179 -9.82 -7.35 15.80
CA GLY A 179 -9.86 -8.32 14.72
C GLY A 179 -9.08 -7.94 13.46
N GLU A 180 -8.41 -6.79 13.40
CA GLU A 180 -7.42 -6.53 12.33
C GLU A 180 -6.00 -6.76 12.84
N ILE A 181 -5.06 -7.00 11.92
CA ILE A 181 -3.64 -6.91 12.23
C ILE A 181 -3.36 -5.44 12.58
N PRO A 182 -2.80 -5.13 13.76
CA PRO A 182 -2.50 -3.75 14.11
C PRO A 182 -1.58 -3.10 13.07
N GLY A 183 -1.92 -1.90 12.61
CA GLY A 183 -1.14 -1.19 11.59
C GLY A 183 -1.38 -1.63 10.14
N GLU A 184 -2.22 -2.64 9.86
CA GLU A 184 -2.41 -3.17 8.49
C GLU A 184 -2.71 -2.08 7.44
N GLY A 185 -3.59 -1.13 7.76
CA GLY A 185 -3.91 -0.02 6.86
C GLY A 185 -2.74 0.94 6.63
N ALA A 186 -1.90 1.16 7.64
CA ALA A 186 -0.70 1.99 7.53
C ALA A 186 0.40 1.28 6.72
N LEU A 187 0.57 -0.02 6.93
CA LEU A 187 1.44 -0.86 6.12
C LEU A 187 1.04 -0.85 4.64
N TYR A 188 -0.25 -1.06 4.33
CA TYR A 188 -0.72 -0.99 2.94
C TYR A 188 -0.55 0.39 2.32
N ASN A 189 -0.73 1.46 3.11
CA ASN A 189 -0.44 2.82 2.67
C ASN A 189 1.05 2.99 2.33
N ALA A 190 1.95 2.57 3.23
CA ALA A 190 3.39 2.68 3.02
C ALA A 190 3.85 1.88 1.79
N LEU A 191 3.30 0.68 1.57
CA LEU A 191 3.56 -0.13 0.38
C LEU A 191 3.06 0.56 -0.90
N GLY A 192 1.85 1.13 -0.89
CA GLY A 192 1.33 1.90 -2.01
C GLY A 192 2.19 3.13 -2.34
N VAL A 193 2.65 3.85 -1.32
CA VAL A 193 3.57 4.98 -1.46
C VAL A 193 4.92 4.51 -2.02
N LEU A 194 5.51 3.44 -1.50
CA LEU A 194 6.76 2.87 -2.03
C LEU A 194 6.64 2.46 -3.50
N PHE A 195 5.48 1.93 -3.91
CA PHE A 195 5.20 1.65 -5.31
C PHE A 195 5.27 2.93 -6.14
N ALA A 196 4.59 3.99 -5.71
CA ALA A 196 4.58 5.28 -6.40
C ALA A 196 5.97 5.89 -6.50
N LEU A 197 6.73 5.92 -5.39
CA LEU A 197 8.07 6.47 -5.36
C LEU A 197 9.05 5.66 -6.24
N GLY A 198 8.92 4.33 -6.24
CA GLY A 198 9.75 3.44 -7.01
C GLY A 198 9.46 3.48 -8.51
N LEU A 199 8.19 3.53 -8.91
CA LEU A 199 7.78 3.53 -10.31
C LEU A 199 7.93 4.93 -10.94
N LEU A 200 7.55 5.99 -10.23
CA LEU A 200 7.60 7.38 -10.71
C LEU A 200 8.86 8.10 -10.23
N ARG A 201 9.98 7.38 -10.05
CA ARG A 201 11.23 7.91 -9.51
C ARG A 201 11.79 9.12 -10.29
N ASP A 202 11.54 9.16 -11.59
CA ASP A 202 12.01 10.24 -12.46
C ASP A 202 10.97 11.37 -12.60
N HIS A 203 9.79 11.20 -12.01
CA HIS A 203 8.66 12.13 -12.08
C HIS A 203 8.12 12.47 -10.68
N PRO A 204 8.88 13.21 -9.85
CA PRO A 204 8.50 13.50 -8.46
C PRO A 204 7.16 14.24 -8.32
N ALA A 205 6.80 15.10 -9.27
CA ALA A 205 5.49 15.77 -9.29
C ALA A 205 4.34 14.77 -9.46
N ALA A 206 4.52 13.73 -10.29
CA ALA A 206 3.53 12.67 -10.47
C ALA A 206 3.43 11.78 -9.22
N ALA A 207 4.55 11.45 -8.58
CA ALA A 207 4.53 10.73 -7.30
C ALA A 207 3.78 11.51 -6.21
N ILE A 208 4.02 12.82 -6.09
CA ILE A 208 3.26 13.70 -5.17
C ILE A 208 1.77 13.72 -5.53
N ALA A 209 1.44 13.82 -6.82
CA ALA A 209 0.06 13.79 -7.30
C ALA A 209 -0.66 12.49 -6.88
N VAL A 210 -0.03 11.33 -7.04
CA VAL A 210 -0.55 10.03 -6.57
C VAL A 210 -0.80 10.05 -5.06
N ILE A 211 0.15 10.54 -4.27
CA ILE A 211 0.03 10.58 -2.81
C ILE A 211 -1.10 11.53 -2.38
N ILE A 212 -1.32 12.64 -3.11
CA ILE A 212 -2.46 13.53 -2.87
C ILE A 212 -3.79 12.86 -3.20
N ILE A 213 -3.90 12.14 -4.32
CA ILE A 213 -5.10 11.37 -4.67
C ILE A 213 -5.44 10.40 -3.53
N LEU A 214 -4.44 9.68 -3.03
CA LEU A 214 -4.60 8.77 -1.91
C LEU A 214 -5.00 9.48 -0.62
N ALA A 215 -4.31 10.56 -0.24
CA ALA A 215 -4.52 11.20 1.05
C ALA A 215 -5.83 11.98 1.10
N MET A 216 -6.00 12.90 0.15
CA MET A 216 -7.10 13.84 0.13
C MET A 216 -8.36 13.21 -0.44
N GLY A 217 -8.24 12.39 -1.48
CA GLY A 217 -9.37 11.68 -2.07
C GLY A 217 -10.03 10.76 -1.05
N ASP A 218 -9.29 9.78 -0.51
CA ASP A 218 -9.83 8.83 0.47
C ASP A 218 -10.29 9.51 1.78
N GLY A 219 -9.56 10.53 2.23
CA GLY A 219 -9.92 11.36 3.38
C GLY A 219 -11.28 12.06 3.21
N LEU A 220 -11.46 12.79 2.11
CA LEU A 220 -12.71 13.49 1.83
C LEU A 220 -13.85 12.55 1.44
N ALA A 221 -13.55 11.42 0.79
CA ALA A 221 -14.55 10.38 0.52
C ALA A 221 -15.15 9.84 1.80
N THR A 222 -14.30 9.55 2.78
CA THR A 222 -14.73 9.06 4.10
C THR A 222 -15.52 10.12 4.85
N PHE A 223 -15.04 11.37 4.86
CA PHE A 223 -15.75 12.47 5.52
C PHE A 223 -17.13 12.71 4.92
N MET A 224 -17.22 12.83 3.59
CA MET A 224 -18.46 13.09 2.87
C MET A 224 -19.41 11.90 2.94
N GLY A 225 -18.92 10.67 2.75
CA GLY A 225 -19.73 9.46 2.81
C GLY A 225 -20.26 9.15 4.21
N SER A 226 -19.49 9.43 5.27
CA SER A 226 -19.95 9.22 6.65
C SER A 226 -20.88 10.33 7.15
N SER A 227 -20.67 11.58 6.74
CA SER A 227 -21.42 12.73 7.25
C SER A 227 -22.66 13.05 6.41
N TYR A 228 -22.59 12.84 5.10
CA TYR A 228 -23.63 13.23 4.14
C TYR A 228 -24.10 12.09 3.22
N GLY A 229 -23.52 10.89 3.35
CA GLY A 229 -23.83 9.75 2.48
C GLY A 229 -25.27 9.28 2.62
N ARG A 230 -26.10 9.58 1.60
CA ARG A 230 -27.51 9.16 1.52
C ARG A 230 -27.73 8.18 0.39
N HIS A 231 -26.97 8.29 -0.69
CA HIS A 231 -27.18 7.50 -1.90
C HIS A 231 -26.10 6.43 -2.02
N LYS A 232 -26.47 5.16 -1.87
CA LYS A 232 -25.56 4.03 -2.07
C LYS A 232 -25.25 3.82 -3.54
N LEU A 233 -24.03 3.36 -3.83
CA LEU A 233 -23.68 2.98 -5.20
C LEU A 233 -24.30 1.62 -5.55
N PRO A 234 -24.87 1.47 -6.76
CA PRO A 234 -25.58 0.23 -7.13
C PRO A 234 -24.66 -0.98 -7.28
N TRP A 235 -23.36 -0.76 -7.51
CA TRP A 235 -22.34 -1.82 -7.56
C TRP A 235 -21.54 -1.99 -6.26
N ASN A 236 -21.68 -1.08 -5.29
CA ASN A 236 -20.93 -1.12 -4.03
C ASN A 236 -21.72 -0.47 -2.88
N GLU A 237 -22.47 -1.28 -2.16
CA GLU A 237 -23.31 -0.82 -1.04
C GLU A 237 -22.52 -0.27 0.16
N SER A 238 -21.22 -0.59 0.25
CA SER A 238 -20.35 -0.05 1.29
C SER A 238 -20.00 1.43 1.06
N LYS A 239 -20.06 1.88 -0.20
CA LYS A 239 -19.73 3.24 -0.62
C LYS A 239 -21.00 4.04 -0.95
N THR A 240 -20.83 5.34 -1.12
CA THR A 240 -21.92 6.31 -1.35
C THR A 240 -21.53 7.25 -2.46
N PHE A 241 -22.51 7.73 -3.23
CA PHE A 241 -22.30 8.72 -4.27
C PHE A 241 -21.65 10.00 -3.72
N GLU A 242 -22.09 10.48 -2.56
CA GLU A 242 -21.49 11.65 -1.89
C GLU A 242 -20.03 11.42 -1.51
N GLY A 243 -19.70 10.18 -1.11
CA GLY A 243 -18.32 9.75 -0.87
C GLY A 243 -17.48 9.82 -2.14
N THR A 244 -17.95 9.28 -3.26
CA THR A 244 -17.21 9.35 -4.54
C THR A 244 -17.04 10.79 -5.05
N VAL A 245 -18.03 11.66 -4.86
CA VAL A 245 -17.88 13.11 -5.15
C VAL A 245 -16.83 13.74 -4.23
N GLY A 246 -16.85 13.39 -2.94
CA GLY A 246 -15.81 13.80 -1.98
C GLY A 246 -14.41 13.33 -2.39
N PHE A 247 -14.31 12.08 -2.87
CA PHE A 247 -13.07 11.53 -3.41
C PHE A 247 -12.54 12.38 -4.56
N ALA A 248 -13.37 12.59 -5.59
CA ALA A 248 -12.99 13.36 -6.76
C ALA A 248 -12.55 14.78 -6.36
N ALA A 249 -13.30 15.44 -5.48
CA ALA A 249 -12.97 16.78 -4.99
C ALA A 249 -11.62 16.82 -4.24
N GLY A 250 -11.30 15.82 -3.42
CA GLY A 250 -10.00 15.73 -2.75
C GLY A 250 -8.86 15.39 -3.69
N ALA A 251 -9.09 14.43 -4.58
CA ALA A 251 -8.14 14.00 -5.58
C ALA A 251 -7.77 15.10 -6.57
N MET A 252 -8.66 16.09 -6.80
CA MET A 252 -8.35 17.29 -7.58
C MET A 252 -7.15 18.11 -7.04
N GLY A 253 -6.73 17.90 -5.79
CA GLY A 253 -5.47 18.46 -5.29
C GLY A 253 -4.25 18.03 -6.12
N ALA A 254 -4.30 16.86 -6.76
CA ALA A 254 -3.26 16.40 -7.68
C ALA A 254 -3.08 17.34 -8.89
N PHE A 255 -4.17 17.95 -9.36
CA PHE A 255 -4.13 18.90 -10.47
C PHE A 255 -3.35 20.18 -10.12
N MET A 256 -3.32 20.57 -8.84
CA MET A 256 -2.50 21.70 -8.38
C MET A 256 -1.00 21.43 -8.48
N VAL A 257 -0.60 20.15 -8.42
CA VAL A 257 0.81 19.73 -8.54
C VAL A 257 1.19 19.46 -9.98
N LEU A 258 0.28 18.86 -10.76
CA LEU A 258 0.52 18.51 -12.15
C LEU A 258 -0.70 18.84 -13.02
N PRO A 259 -0.81 20.10 -13.51
CA PRO A 259 -2.01 20.61 -14.17
C PRO A 259 -2.11 20.17 -15.64
N THR A 260 -2.32 18.88 -15.86
CA THR A 260 -2.46 18.29 -17.20
C THR A 260 -3.85 17.68 -17.40
N VAL A 261 -4.29 17.57 -18.66
CA VAL A 261 -5.52 16.83 -19.00
C VAL A 261 -5.40 15.36 -18.55
N GLY A 262 -4.20 14.79 -18.59
CA GLY A 262 -3.90 13.47 -18.05
C GLY A 262 -4.24 13.36 -16.57
N THR A 263 -3.85 14.34 -15.73
CA THR A 263 -4.21 14.34 -14.31
C THR A 263 -5.72 14.38 -14.08
N LEU A 264 -6.49 15.15 -14.87
CA LEU A 264 -7.95 15.15 -14.75
C LEU A 264 -8.54 13.77 -15.05
N ALA A 265 -8.06 13.12 -16.12
CA ALA A 265 -8.48 11.76 -16.45
C ALA A 265 -8.12 10.76 -15.33
N ILE A 266 -6.92 10.87 -14.76
CA ILE A 266 -6.45 10.00 -13.67
C ILE A 266 -7.29 10.19 -12.40
N VAL A 267 -7.69 11.43 -12.06
CA VAL A 267 -8.58 11.70 -10.92
C VAL A 267 -9.95 11.03 -11.13
N LEU A 268 -10.53 11.14 -12.32
CA LEU A 268 -11.80 10.50 -12.65
C LEU A 268 -11.70 8.98 -12.60
N LEU A 269 -10.66 8.40 -13.22
CA LEU A 269 -10.43 6.95 -13.21
C LEU A 269 -10.16 6.43 -11.79
N SER A 270 -9.40 7.16 -10.97
CA SER A 270 -9.17 6.81 -9.56
C SER A 270 -10.45 6.86 -8.74
N SER A 271 -11.36 7.80 -9.04
CA SER A 271 -12.69 7.87 -8.41
C SER A 271 -13.55 6.65 -8.78
N ILE A 272 -13.47 6.19 -10.04
CA ILE A 272 -14.14 4.96 -10.47
C ILE A 272 -13.56 3.76 -9.71
N ILE A 273 -12.22 3.62 -9.66
CA ILE A 273 -11.54 2.52 -8.97
C ILE A 273 -11.91 2.47 -7.48
N GLU A 274 -11.91 3.62 -6.79
CA GLU A 274 -12.32 3.72 -5.39
C GLU A 274 -13.77 3.27 -5.16
N SER A 275 -14.63 3.49 -6.15
CA SER A 275 -16.05 3.15 -6.09
C SER A 275 -16.31 1.65 -6.24
N LEU A 276 -15.37 0.89 -6.82
CA LEU A 276 -15.55 -0.54 -7.12
C LEU A 276 -15.56 -1.38 -5.83
N PRO A 277 -16.29 -2.52 -5.79
CA PRO A 277 -16.31 -3.43 -4.64
C PRO A 277 -15.06 -4.32 -4.60
N LEU A 278 -13.88 -3.71 -4.64
CA LEU A 278 -12.62 -4.43 -4.57
C LEU A 278 -12.39 -4.97 -3.15
N LYS A 279 -11.90 -6.21 -3.05
CA LYS A 279 -11.58 -6.87 -1.77
C LYS A 279 -10.17 -6.57 -1.27
N VAL A 280 -9.35 -5.95 -2.11
CA VAL A 280 -7.99 -5.50 -1.77
C VAL A 280 -8.08 -4.10 -1.17
N ASN A 281 -7.22 -3.78 -0.20
CA ASN A 281 -7.26 -2.51 0.51
C ASN A 281 -7.02 -1.30 -0.42
N ASP A 282 -7.89 -0.29 -0.36
CA ASP A 282 -7.80 0.94 -1.15
C ASP A 282 -6.44 1.65 -1.00
N ASN A 283 -5.80 1.52 0.17
CA ASN A 283 -4.51 2.15 0.48
C ASN A 283 -3.33 1.62 -0.36
N ILE A 284 -3.46 0.43 -0.96
CA ILE A 284 -2.47 -0.10 -1.91
C ILE A 284 -2.99 -0.09 -3.35
N VAL A 285 -4.30 -0.31 -3.56
CA VAL A 285 -4.89 -0.32 -4.90
C VAL A 285 -4.81 1.05 -5.56
N LEU A 286 -5.20 2.12 -4.85
CA LEU A 286 -5.24 3.46 -5.43
C LEU A 286 -3.86 3.97 -5.83
N PRO A 287 -2.81 3.89 -4.98
CA PRO A 287 -1.49 4.35 -5.36
C PRO A 287 -0.89 3.55 -6.51
N VAL A 288 -1.08 2.23 -6.52
CA VAL A 288 -0.61 1.37 -7.62
C VAL A 288 -1.29 1.76 -8.93
N ALA A 289 -2.63 1.81 -8.94
CA ALA A 289 -3.37 2.14 -10.15
C ALA A 289 -3.05 3.54 -10.66
N ALA A 290 -3.03 4.56 -9.80
CA ALA A 290 -2.70 5.92 -10.19
C ALA A 290 -1.24 6.04 -10.68
N SER A 291 -0.29 5.34 -10.06
CA SER A 291 1.11 5.33 -10.51
C SER A 291 1.27 4.72 -11.88
N LEU A 292 0.58 3.61 -12.15
CA LEU A 292 0.57 2.98 -13.47
C LEU A 292 -0.03 3.91 -14.52
N MET A 293 -1.15 4.56 -14.22
CA MET A 293 -1.77 5.51 -15.13
C MET A 293 -0.86 6.70 -15.43
N TYR A 294 -0.20 7.28 -14.40
CA TYR A 294 0.78 8.35 -14.61
C TYR A 294 1.99 7.90 -15.43
N TYR A 295 2.53 6.71 -15.15
CA TYR A 295 3.68 6.18 -15.88
C TYR A 295 3.38 6.00 -17.38
N LEU A 296 2.15 5.62 -17.74
CA LEU A 296 1.76 5.40 -19.13
C LEU A 296 1.52 6.70 -19.93
N VAL A 297 1.36 7.84 -19.26
CA VAL A 297 1.02 9.13 -19.91
C VAL A 297 2.13 10.18 -19.82
N LEU A 298 3.23 9.87 -19.12
CA LEU A 298 4.42 10.73 -18.97
C LEU A 298 5.56 10.22 -19.84
#